data_AF-A0A354CL54-F1
#
_entry.id   AF-A0A354CL54-F1
#
_cell.length_a   1.000
_cell.length_b   1.000
_cell.length_c   1.000
_cell.angle_alpha   90.00
_cell.angle_beta   90.00
_cell.angle_gamma   90.00
#
_symmetry.space_group_name_H-M   'P 1'
#
loop_
_entity.id
_entity.type
_entity.pdbx_description
1 polymer ?
#
loop_
_entity_poly.entity_id
_entity_poly.type
_entity_poly.pdbx_seq_one_letter_code
_entity_poly.pdbx_strand_id
1 'polypeptide(L)'
;EVYDRVKVVNHDCDADDLVNIGTTSRGTEVWVNPLAVGRKTIMIGGTVHHIMAGYGGGRKSVLPGISGRQTIRQNHTRALDPSAPRTDLKVGGGRITLNPINEDMDEAARLLNPTFGVNIVVNTSSKHSGLFCGDFHNAWLKSCEFCQKGYGKPIDYEADVVIASCGGFPKDINLYQAVKTVFNATRAVKKGGTVIFLAECREGGGAKDFFDWMEPLKRGTLDADLRKAFTIGGYIFYAACEAISKCNLKMLSMMDPDVVRDMKIDSYHNIEDLLATVDFKDKSVYVIPYGGSVMPQLKEEYDAINSEFTK
;
A
#
# COMPACT_ATOMS: atom_id res chain seq x y z
N GLU A 1 -19.53 -7.89 -24.42
CA GLU A 1 -20.14 -9.16 -23.95
C GLU A 1 -20.55 -9.14 -22.47
N VAL A 2 -19.65 -8.95 -21.49
CA VAL A 2 -20.07 -8.90 -20.06
C VAL A 2 -20.87 -7.64 -19.76
N TYR A 3 -20.37 -6.48 -20.18
CA TYR A 3 -21.01 -5.17 -19.95
C TYR A 3 -22.45 -5.09 -20.51
N ASP A 4 -22.74 -5.85 -21.56
CA ASP A 4 -24.07 -5.91 -22.19
C ASP A 4 -25.06 -6.76 -21.39
N ARG A 5 -24.58 -7.58 -20.45
CA ARG A 5 -25.37 -8.56 -19.69
C ARG A 5 -25.55 -8.21 -18.22
N VAL A 6 -24.71 -7.33 -17.68
CA VAL A 6 -24.76 -6.95 -16.26
C VAL A 6 -24.76 -5.43 -16.12
N LYS A 7 -25.54 -4.93 -15.16
CA LYS A 7 -25.50 -3.52 -14.79
C LYS A 7 -24.19 -3.23 -14.05
N VAL A 8 -23.37 -2.36 -14.61
CA VAL A 8 -22.16 -1.84 -13.96
C VAL A 8 -22.48 -0.45 -13.42
N VAL A 9 -22.15 -0.21 -12.15
CA VAL A 9 -22.30 1.09 -11.50
C VAL A 9 -20.96 1.45 -10.88
N ASN A 10 -20.46 2.64 -11.20
CA ASN A 10 -19.31 3.21 -10.52
C ASN A 10 -19.79 3.88 -9.24
N HIS A 11 -19.21 3.50 -8.11
CA HIS A 11 -19.51 4.16 -6.85
C HIS A 11 -18.92 5.58 -6.85
N ASP A 12 -19.70 6.54 -6.39
CA ASP A 12 -19.26 7.88 -6.06
C ASP A 12 -19.25 8.03 -4.53
N CYS A 13 -18.07 8.34 -3.99
CA CYS A 13 -17.86 8.52 -2.56
C CYS A 13 -18.35 9.88 -2.03
N ASP A 14 -18.75 10.79 -2.93
CA ASP A 14 -19.35 12.09 -2.61
C ASP A 14 -20.85 12.13 -2.91
N ALA A 15 -21.47 10.99 -3.22
CA ALA A 15 -22.90 10.94 -3.52
C ALA A 15 -23.76 11.40 -2.33
N ASP A 16 -24.82 12.14 -2.64
CA ASP A 16 -25.74 12.68 -1.64
C ASP A 16 -26.67 11.60 -1.04
N ASP A 17 -26.79 10.44 -1.71
CA ASP A 17 -27.70 9.34 -1.35
C ASP A 17 -27.03 8.18 -0.61
N LEU A 18 -25.80 8.38 -0.10
CA LEU A 18 -25.12 7.40 0.73
C LEU A 18 -25.91 7.10 2.01
N VAL A 19 -25.86 5.84 2.45
CA VAL A 19 -26.64 5.36 3.59
C VAL A 19 -25.72 5.00 4.74
N ASN A 20 -26.01 5.52 5.93
CA ASN A 20 -25.34 5.14 7.17
C ASN A 20 -25.82 3.75 7.61
N ILE A 21 -24.87 2.82 7.79
CA ILE A 21 -25.14 1.44 8.23
C ILE A 21 -24.64 1.15 9.65
N GLY A 22 -24.25 2.19 10.40
CA GLY A 22 -23.79 2.12 11.77
C GLY A 22 -22.46 2.84 12.00
N THR A 23 -21.95 2.69 13.22
CA THR A 23 -20.69 3.29 13.66
C THR A 23 -19.81 2.20 14.26
N THR A 24 -18.54 2.13 13.85
CA THR A 24 -17.58 1.18 14.41
C THR A 24 -17.23 1.52 15.86
N SER A 25 -16.68 0.56 16.59
CA SER A 25 -16.15 0.72 17.95
C SER A 25 -15.06 1.80 18.05
N ARG A 26 -14.43 2.16 16.93
CA ARG A 26 -13.42 3.23 16.82
C ARG A 26 -14.02 4.59 16.46
N GLY A 27 -15.35 4.68 16.37
CA GLY A 27 -16.09 5.91 16.07
C GLY A 27 -16.14 6.28 14.59
N THR A 28 -15.87 5.33 13.68
CA THR A 28 -16.02 5.57 12.24
C THR A 28 -17.49 5.44 11.87
N GLU A 29 -18.11 6.51 11.38
CA GLU A 29 -19.46 6.45 10.81
C GLU A 29 -19.39 5.80 9.44
N VAL A 30 -20.09 4.69 9.24
CA VAL A 30 -19.97 3.87 8.04
C VAL A 30 -21.10 4.23 7.07
N TRP A 31 -20.78 5.10 6.12
CA TRP A 31 -21.67 5.48 5.02
C TRP A 31 -21.28 4.68 3.78
N VAL A 32 -22.22 4.01 3.13
CA VAL A 32 -21.97 3.16 1.97
C VAL A 32 -22.95 3.41 0.84
N ASN A 33 -22.61 2.90 -0.35
CA ASN A 33 -23.50 2.92 -1.51
C ASN A 33 -24.85 2.23 -1.19
N PRO A 34 -26.00 2.89 -1.43
CA PRO A 34 -27.33 2.33 -1.13
C PRO A 34 -27.61 1.01 -1.85
N LEU A 35 -26.94 0.74 -2.99
CA LEU A 35 -27.12 -0.49 -3.74
C LEU A 35 -26.67 -1.76 -2.99
N ALA A 36 -25.82 -1.63 -1.97
CA ALA A 36 -25.34 -2.76 -1.18
C ALA A 36 -26.20 -3.05 0.07
N VAL A 37 -27.07 -2.12 0.47
CA VAL A 37 -27.83 -2.20 1.72
C VAL A 37 -29.10 -3.05 1.53
N GLY A 38 -29.36 -3.97 2.46
CA GLY A 38 -30.53 -4.84 2.43
C GLY A 38 -30.51 -5.89 1.31
N ARG A 39 -29.34 -6.17 0.73
CA ARG A 39 -29.15 -7.13 -0.36
C ARG A 39 -28.10 -8.18 -0.01
N LYS A 40 -28.16 -9.32 -0.71
CA LYS A 40 -27.06 -10.29 -0.69
C LYS A 40 -25.87 -9.69 -1.44
N THR A 41 -24.78 -9.46 -0.72
CA THR A 41 -23.59 -8.82 -1.25
C THR A 41 -22.46 -9.84 -1.39
N ILE A 42 -21.85 -9.91 -2.57
CA ILE A 42 -20.66 -10.72 -2.84
C ILE A 42 -19.49 -9.77 -3.06
N MET A 43 -18.42 -9.96 -2.30
CA MET A 43 -17.20 -9.18 -2.46
C MET A 43 -16.21 -9.94 -3.33
N ILE A 44 -15.64 -9.26 -4.34
CA ILE A 44 -14.61 -9.82 -5.22
C ILE A 44 -13.42 -8.89 -5.21
N GLY A 45 -12.23 -9.38 -4.86
CA GLY A 45 -11.05 -8.53 -4.75
C GLY A 45 -9.72 -9.28 -4.85
N GLY A 46 -8.67 -8.52 -5.15
CA GLY A 46 -7.29 -9.03 -5.17
C GLY A 46 -6.62 -8.92 -3.80
N THR A 47 -5.94 -9.98 -3.38
CA THR A 47 -5.13 -10.00 -2.15
C THR A 47 -3.66 -9.81 -2.47
N VAL A 48 -3.09 -8.73 -1.94
CA VAL A 48 -1.67 -8.35 -2.01
C VAL A 48 -1.27 -7.72 -0.67
N HIS A 49 0.00 -7.71 -0.30
CA HIS A 49 0.47 -6.88 0.82
C HIS A 49 0.11 -5.41 0.58
N HIS A 50 -0.35 -4.73 1.62
CA HIS A 50 -0.77 -3.33 1.55
C HIS A 50 -0.15 -2.52 2.69
N ILE A 51 0.53 -1.43 2.34
CA ILE A 51 1.30 -0.60 3.29
C ILE A 51 0.51 -0.18 4.54
N MET A 52 -0.76 0.20 4.39
CA MET A 52 -1.59 0.60 5.55
C MET A 52 -2.36 -0.55 6.23
N ALA A 53 -3.02 -1.38 5.44
CA ALA A 53 -4.10 -2.25 5.92
C ALA A 53 -3.65 -3.70 6.17
N GLY A 54 -2.33 -3.97 6.19
CA GLY A 54 -1.79 -5.32 6.15
C GLY A 54 -1.86 -5.92 4.75
N TYR A 55 -3.07 -6.15 4.26
CA TYR A 55 -3.36 -6.74 2.95
C TYR A 55 -4.51 -6.02 2.22
N GLY A 56 -4.56 -6.13 0.89
CA GLY A 56 -5.74 -5.82 0.08
C GLY A 56 -6.87 -6.84 0.24
N GLY A 57 -7.90 -6.76 -0.61
CA GLY A 57 -8.99 -7.74 -0.66
C GLY A 57 -9.98 -7.71 0.51
N GLY A 58 -10.93 -8.66 0.50
CA GLY A 58 -11.92 -8.87 1.56
C GLY A 58 -12.70 -7.60 1.94
N ARG A 59 -12.68 -7.30 3.25
CA ARG A 59 -13.28 -6.11 3.89
C ARG A 59 -13.01 -4.78 3.19
N LYS A 60 -11.90 -4.67 2.44
CA LYS A 60 -11.52 -3.46 1.71
C LYS A 60 -12.47 -3.11 0.55
N SER A 61 -13.27 -4.08 0.12
CA SER A 61 -14.35 -3.88 -0.86
C SER A 61 -15.52 -3.07 -0.28
N VAL A 62 -15.67 -3.05 1.05
CA VAL A 62 -16.62 -2.17 1.75
C VAL A 62 -15.96 -0.84 2.05
N LEU A 63 -14.95 -0.84 2.94
CA LEU A 63 -14.21 0.34 3.35
C LEU A 63 -12.75 0.23 2.85
N PRO A 64 -12.32 1.03 1.86
CA PRO A 64 -13.00 2.18 1.27
C PRO A 64 -13.87 1.89 0.04
N GLY A 65 -13.90 0.65 -0.47
CA GLY A 65 -14.37 0.33 -1.83
C GLY A 65 -15.74 0.88 -2.25
N ILE A 66 -16.71 0.92 -1.35
CA ILE A 66 -18.04 1.49 -1.59
C ILE A 66 -18.48 2.46 -0.48
N SER A 67 -17.51 3.05 0.22
CA SER A 67 -17.73 3.95 1.35
C SER A 67 -17.68 5.42 0.98
N GLY A 68 -18.44 6.25 1.70
CA GLY A 68 -18.39 7.71 1.58
C GLY A 68 -17.03 8.30 1.96
N ARG A 69 -16.69 9.45 1.38
CA ARG A 69 -15.40 10.13 1.57
C ARG A 69 -15.07 10.37 3.05
N GLN A 70 -16.05 10.74 3.86
CA GLN A 70 -15.84 10.98 5.29
C GLN A 70 -15.51 9.68 6.05
N THR A 71 -16.20 8.57 5.76
CA THR A 71 -15.89 7.24 6.30
C THR A 71 -14.47 6.82 5.93
N ILE A 72 -14.09 7.01 4.66
CA ILE A 72 -12.73 6.73 4.16
C ILE A 72 -11.72 7.55 4.96
N ARG A 73 -11.94 8.85 5.10
CA ARG A 73 -11.03 9.76 5.81
C ARG A 73 -10.87 9.38 7.28
N GLN A 74 -11.97 9.17 8.00
CA GLN A 74 -11.95 8.76 9.42
C GLN A 74 -11.10 7.50 9.62
N ASN A 75 -11.27 6.51 8.75
CA ASN A 75 -10.47 5.28 8.80
C ASN A 75 -8.99 5.51 8.47
N HIS A 76 -8.69 6.20 7.35
CA HIS A 76 -7.32 6.31 6.85
C HIS A 76 -6.44 7.26 7.68
N THR A 77 -7.01 8.25 8.40
CA THR A 77 -6.24 9.09 9.32
C THR A 77 -5.60 8.31 10.46
N ARG A 78 -6.10 7.10 10.75
CA ARG A 78 -5.53 6.16 11.74
C ARG A 78 -4.18 5.58 11.31
N ALA A 79 -3.73 5.91 10.09
CA ALA A 79 -2.39 5.58 9.62
C ALA A 79 -1.29 6.36 10.33
N LEU A 80 -1.63 7.53 10.88
CA LEU A 80 -0.71 8.42 11.56
C LEU A 80 -0.65 8.10 13.05
N ASP A 81 0.56 8.13 13.61
CA ASP A 81 0.77 7.95 15.05
C ASP A 81 0.04 9.09 15.80
N PRO A 82 -0.73 8.78 16.85
CA PRO A 82 -1.49 9.79 17.60
C PRO A 82 -0.60 10.72 18.43
N SER A 83 0.65 10.32 18.69
CA SER A 83 1.57 10.97 19.64
C SER A 83 2.84 11.54 19.00
N ALA A 84 3.15 11.15 17.77
CA ALA A 84 4.37 11.56 17.07
C ALA A 84 4.11 11.87 15.59
N PRO A 85 4.92 12.74 14.95
CA PRO A 85 4.82 13.02 13.53
C PRO A 85 5.46 11.88 12.72
N ARG A 86 4.79 10.73 12.70
CA ARG A 86 5.17 9.55 11.91
C ARG A 86 3.96 8.68 11.56
N THR A 87 4.14 7.71 10.68
CA THR A 87 3.21 6.57 10.53
C THR A 87 3.12 5.77 11.85
N ASP A 88 1.91 5.35 12.23
CA ASP A 88 1.69 4.51 13.43
C ASP A 88 2.44 3.17 13.28
N LEU A 89 3.19 2.77 14.30
CA LEU A 89 3.98 1.52 14.29
C LEU A 89 3.13 0.24 14.16
N LYS A 90 1.82 0.31 14.46
CA LYS A 90 0.87 -0.80 14.27
C LYS A 90 0.41 -0.94 12.81
N VAL A 91 0.69 0.06 11.97
CA VAL A 91 0.29 0.14 10.57
C VAL A 91 1.44 -0.36 9.70
N GLY A 92 1.16 -1.25 8.75
CA GLY A 92 2.21 -1.84 7.93
C GLY A 92 1.72 -2.99 7.06
N GLY A 93 2.49 -3.32 6.03
CA GLY A 93 2.28 -4.53 5.24
C GLY A 93 2.37 -5.78 6.10
N GLY A 94 1.43 -6.71 5.93
CA GLY A 94 1.36 -7.95 6.71
C GLY A 94 0.68 -7.85 8.08
N ARG A 95 0.48 -6.65 8.64
CA ARG A 95 -0.10 -6.45 9.98
C ARG A 95 -1.63 -6.47 9.94
N ILE A 96 -2.24 -7.50 10.50
CA ILE A 96 -3.71 -7.62 10.60
C ILE A 96 -4.21 -7.49 12.04
N THR A 97 -3.42 -7.87 13.03
CA THR A 97 -3.73 -7.75 14.45
C THR A 97 -3.26 -6.39 15.00
N LEU A 98 -4.07 -5.72 15.84
CA LEU A 98 -3.80 -4.39 16.42
C LEU A 98 -3.66 -3.25 15.41
N ASN A 99 -3.75 -3.54 14.10
CA ASN A 99 -3.72 -2.54 13.06
C ASN A 99 -5.07 -1.79 13.05
N PRO A 100 -5.10 -0.51 13.48
CA PRO A 100 -6.36 0.21 13.68
C PRO A 100 -7.13 0.44 12.39
N ILE A 101 -6.45 0.45 11.24
CA ILE A 101 -7.09 0.56 9.93
C ILE A 101 -7.77 -0.75 9.57
N ASN A 102 -7.05 -1.86 9.71
CA ASN A 102 -7.55 -3.18 9.34
C ASN A 102 -8.75 -3.60 10.19
N GLU A 103 -8.67 -3.43 11.51
CA GLU A 103 -9.76 -3.81 12.44
C GLU A 103 -11.02 -2.98 12.19
N ASP A 104 -10.86 -1.68 11.93
CA ASP A 104 -11.97 -0.78 11.61
C ASP A 104 -12.60 -1.10 10.24
N MET A 105 -11.80 -1.49 9.25
CA MET A 105 -12.30 -2.01 7.97
C MET A 105 -13.09 -3.32 8.14
N ASP A 106 -12.60 -4.24 8.98
CA ASP A 106 -13.29 -5.51 9.25
C ASP A 106 -14.63 -5.28 9.93
N GLU A 107 -14.68 -4.41 10.95
CA GLU A 107 -15.92 -4.04 11.63
C GLU A 107 -16.91 -3.36 10.68
N ALA A 108 -16.45 -2.41 9.85
CA ALA A 108 -17.28 -1.78 8.83
C ALA A 108 -17.85 -2.79 7.81
N ALA A 109 -17.07 -3.79 7.42
CA ALA A 109 -17.56 -4.87 6.57
C ALA A 109 -18.59 -5.75 7.29
N ARG A 110 -18.43 -6.02 8.60
CA ARG A 110 -19.42 -6.76 9.40
C ARG A 110 -20.76 -6.03 9.51
N LEU A 111 -20.76 -4.70 9.59
CA LEU A 111 -21.98 -3.89 9.57
C LEU A 111 -22.77 -4.08 8.25
N LEU A 112 -22.08 -4.20 7.11
CA LEU A 112 -22.72 -4.49 5.83
C LEU A 112 -23.21 -5.95 5.73
N ASN A 113 -22.56 -6.85 6.47
CA ASN A 113 -22.81 -8.30 6.46
C ASN A 113 -22.79 -8.96 5.06
N PRO A 114 -21.65 -8.91 4.32
CA PRO A 114 -21.51 -9.57 3.02
C PRO A 114 -21.84 -11.07 3.11
N THR A 115 -22.57 -11.57 2.11
CA THR A 115 -22.99 -12.97 2.03
C THR A 115 -21.84 -13.90 1.64
N PHE A 116 -20.88 -13.41 0.84
CA PHE A 116 -19.80 -14.23 0.32
C PHE A 116 -18.59 -13.38 -0.09
N GLY A 117 -17.39 -13.92 0.08
CA GLY A 117 -16.14 -13.31 -0.41
C GLY A 117 -15.43 -14.18 -1.43
N VAL A 118 -14.84 -13.54 -2.44
CA VAL A 118 -13.98 -14.13 -3.47
C VAL A 118 -12.67 -13.35 -3.49
N ASN A 119 -11.59 -13.97 -3.04
CA ASN A 119 -10.28 -13.35 -2.95
C ASN A 119 -9.31 -14.02 -3.92
N ILE A 120 -8.70 -13.21 -4.79
CA ILE A 120 -7.83 -13.66 -5.87
C ILE A 120 -6.39 -13.26 -5.55
N VAL A 121 -5.47 -14.20 -5.60
CA VAL A 121 -4.03 -13.93 -5.53
C VAL A 121 -3.45 -14.20 -6.92
N VAL A 122 -2.71 -13.25 -7.48
CA VAL A 122 -2.05 -13.35 -8.80
C VAL A 122 -0.54 -13.48 -8.64
N ASN A 123 0.13 -14.14 -9.59
CA ASN A 123 1.60 -14.14 -9.71
C ASN A 123 2.16 -12.84 -10.32
N THR A 124 3.49 -12.72 -10.34
CA THR A 124 4.20 -11.60 -10.98
C THR A 124 3.95 -11.49 -12.48
N SER A 125 3.45 -12.56 -13.13
CA SER A 125 2.99 -12.58 -14.52
C SER A 125 1.47 -12.34 -14.66
N SER A 126 0.81 -11.83 -13.62
CA SER A 126 -0.63 -11.55 -13.56
C SER A 126 -1.54 -12.77 -13.80
N LYS A 127 -1.03 -13.99 -13.66
CA LYS A 127 -1.85 -15.22 -13.72
C LYS A 127 -2.40 -15.56 -12.33
N HIS A 128 -3.58 -16.16 -12.27
CA HIS A 128 -4.14 -16.62 -11.00
C HIS A 128 -3.23 -17.67 -10.34
N SER A 129 -2.92 -17.46 -9.07
CA SER A 129 -2.12 -18.35 -8.22
C SER A 129 -2.92 -18.95 -7.08
N GLY A 130 -4.00 -18.30 -6.68
CA GLY A 130 -4.90 -18.77 -5.63
C GLY A 130 -6.27 -18.11 -5.71
N LEU A 131 -7.30 -18.87 -5.37
CA LEU A 131 -8.68 -18.43 -5.31
C LEU A 131 -9.29 -18.92 -3.99
N PHE A 132 -9.74 -17.98 -3.16
CA PHE A 132 -10.25 -18.26 -1.82
C PHE A 132 -11.66 -17.71 -1.68
N CYS A 133 -12.62 -18.61 -1.47
CA CYS A 133 -14.04 -18.32 -1.54
C CYS A 133 -14.75 -18.83 -0.27
N GLY A 134 -15.76 -18.10 0.21
CA GLY A 134 -16.54 -18.52 1.38
C GLY A 134 -17.04 -17.36 2.21
N ASP A 135 -17.08 -17.56 3.53
CA ASP A 135 -17.23 -16.48 4.50
C ASP A 135 -16.21 -15.36 4.21
N PHE A 136 -16.68 -14.12 4.21
CA PHE A 136 -15.88 -13.02 3.67
C PHE A 136 -14.59 -12.77 4.45
N HIS A 137 -14.62 -13.00 5.77
CA HIS A 137 -13.47 -12.81 6.65
C HIS A 137 -12.52 -13.99 6.57
N ASN A 138 -13.02 -15.22 6.73
CA ASN A 138 -12.20 -16.43 6.73
C ASN A 138 -11.55 -16.69 5.37
N ALA A 139 -12.28 -16.48 4.26
CA ALA A 139 -11.73 -16.61 2.92
C ALA A 139 -10.64 -15.56 2.65
N TRP A 140 -10.85 -14.33 3.13
CA TRP A 140 -9.85 -13.27 3.04
C TRP A 140 -8.61 -13.61 3.87
N LEU A 141 -8.77 -14.07 5.11
CA LEU A 141 -7.66 -14.45 5.99
C LEU A 141 -6.79 -15.55 5.36
N LYS A 142 -7.42 -16.58 4.76
CA LYS A 142 -6.71 -17.65 4.03
C LYS A 142 -5.96 -17.13 2.81
N SER A 143 -6.54 -16.16 2.09
CA SER A 143 -5.83 -15.51 0.97
C SER A 143 -4.63 -14.68 1.44
N CYS A 144 -4.69 -14.07 2.63
CA CYS A 144 -3.58 -13.33 3.22
C CYS A 144 -2.46 -14.26 3.65
N GLU A 145 -2.79 -15.39 4.28
CA GLU A 145 -1.83 -16.45 4.63
C GLU A 145 -1.08 -16.94 3.38
N PHE A 146 -1.80 -17.21 2.30
CA PHE A 146 -1.21 -17.62 1.02
C PHE A 146 -0.33 -16.51 0.43
N CYS A 147 -0.80 -15.26 0.45
CA CYS A 147 -0.02 -14.10 -0.02
C CYS A 147 1.28 -13.94 0.79
N GLN A 148 1.23 -14.08 2.12
CA GLN A 148 2.39 -14.00 3.00
C GLN A 148 3.43 -15.07 2.67
N LYS A 149 3.00 -16.34 2.51
CA LYS A 149 3.90 -17.44 2.15
C LYS A 149 4.51 -17.27 0.75
N GLY A 150 3.74 -16.72 -0.19
CA GLY A 150 4.20 -16.48 -1.56
C GLY A 150 5.19 -15.32 -1.67
N TYR A 151 4.86 -14.19 -1.06
CA TYR A 151 5.49 -12.89 -1.32
C TYR A 151 6.24 -12.28 -0.14
N GLY A 152 5.93 -12.68 1.09
CA GLY A 152 6.81 -12.41 2.22
C GLY A 152 8.10 -13.20 2.02
N LYS A 153 9.25 -12.54 2.11
CA LYS A 153 10.56 -13.19 1.94
C LYS A 153 11.42 -12.96 3.18
N PRO A 154 11.74 -14.02 3.93
CA PRO A 154 12.65 -13.89 5.05
C PRO A 154 14.04 -13.52 4.53
N ILE A 155 14.66 -12.53 5.17
CA ILE A 155 16.05 -12.12 4.97
C ILE A 155 16.79 -12.23 6.30
N ASP A 156 18.06 -12.62 6.25
CA ASP A 156 18.87 -12.84 7.44
C ASP A 156 19.41 -11.53 8.03
N TYR A 157 19.58 -10.51 7.19
CA TYR A 157 20.12 -9.22 7.56
C TYR A 157 19.59 -8.12 6.63
N GLU A 158 19.71 -6.86 7.04
CA GLU A 158 19.57 -5.73 6.12
C GLU A 158 20.87 -5.53 5.33
N ALA A 159 20.78 -5.38 4.01
CA ALA A 159 21.93 -5.24 3.11
C ALA A 159 22.46 -3.80 3.03
N ASP A 160 23.71 -3.64 2.60
CA ASP A 160 24.32 -2.33 2.37
C ASP A 160 23.75 -1.65 1.11
N VAL A 161 23.46 -2.45 0.08
CA VAL A 161 22.85 -2.00 -1.18
C VAL A 161 21.64 -2.88 -1.52
N VAL A 162 20.54 -2.25 -1.91
CA VAL A 162 19.35 -2.95 -2.44
C VAL A 162 19.04 -2.43 -3.83
N ILE A 163 19.01 -3.31 -4.82
CA ILE A 163 18.58 -3.00 -6.19
C ILE A 163 17.15 -3.48 -6.34
N ALA A 164 16.20 -2.60 -6.65
CA ALA A 164 14.80 -2.95 -6.73
C ALA A 164 14.13 -2.37 -7.99
N SER A 165 13.31 -3.18 -8.64
CA SER A 165 12.45 -2.75 -9.76
C SER A 165 10.98 -2.95 -9.41
N CYS A 166 10.09 -2.17 -10.03
CA CYS A 166 8.64 -2.40 -9.96
C CYS A 166 8.19 -3.66 -10.70
N GLY A 167 9.05 -4.27 -11.52
CA GLY A 167 8.70 -5.36 -12.43
C GLY A 167 8.15 -4.88 -13.78
N GLY A 168 8.40 -3.61 -14.11
CA GLY A 168 8.00 -2.97 -15.37
C GLY A 168 6.51 -2.59 -15.45
N PHE A 169 6.11 -2.16 -16.65
CA PHE A 169 4.75 -1.70 -16.93
C PHE A 169 3.70 -2.79 -16.64
N PRO A 170 2.55 -2.46 -16.03
CA PRO A 170 2.08 -1.11 -15.68
C PRO A 170 2.46 -0.65 -14.26
N LYS A 171 3.31 -1.38 -13.53
CA LYS A 171 3.58 -1.11 -12.10
C LYS A 171 4.49 0.10 -11.86
N ASP A 172 5.23 0.53 -12.88
CA ASP A 172 6.07 1.73 -12.89
C ASP A 172 5.52 2.85 -13.78
N ILE A 173 4.22 2.84 -14.10
CA ILE A 173 3.61 3.86 -14.97
C ILE A 173 3.84 5.30 -14.46
N ASN A 174 3.83 5.50 -13.14
CA ASN A 174 4.11 6.76 -12.47
C ASN A 174 4.67 6.55 -11.06
N LEU A 175 5.26 7.60 -10.46
CA LEU A 175 5.90 7.51 -9.15
C LEU A 175 4.91 7.09 -8.04
N TYR A 176 3.67 7.59 -8.08
CA TYR A 176 2.63 7.22 -7.11
C TYR A 176 2.42 5.70 -6.99
N GLN A 177 2.45 4.97 -8.11
CA GLN A 177 2.40 3.50 -8.06
C GLN A 177 3.77 2.89 -7.70
N ALA A 178 4.84 3.47 -8.24
CA ALA A 178 6.18 2.93 -8.15
C ALA A 178 6.75 2.97 -6.71
N VAL A 179 6.35 3.93 -5.86
CA VAL A 179 6.77 4.02 -4.44
C VAL A 179 6.42 2.78 -3.61
N LYS A 180 5.50 1.93 -4.08
CA LYS A 180 5.26 0.60 -3.47
C LYS A 180 6.54 -0.24 -3.40
N THR A 181 7.39 -0.14 -4.42
CA THR A 181 8.70 -0.78 -4.43
C THR A 181 9.62 -0.19 -3.38
N VAL A 182 9.62 1.14 -3.20
CA VAL A 182 10.45 1.82 -2.19
C VAL A 182 10.08 1.36 -0.78
N PHE A 183 8.79 1.22 -0.48
CA PHE A 183 8.33 0.68 0.81
C PHE A 183 8.88 -0.71 1.11
N ASN A 184 8.97 -1.57 0.09
CA ASN A 184 9.50 -2.92 0.27
C ASN A 184 11.03 -2.96 0.26
N ALA A 185 11.69 -2.19 -0.60
CA ALA A 185 13.14 -2.14 -0.71
C ALA A 185 13.80 -1.58 0.57
N THR A 186 13.20 -0.56 1.17
CA THR A 186 13.71 0.07 2.41
C THR A 186 13.66 -0.86 3.63
N ARG A 187 12.87 -1.94 3.57
CA ARG A 187 12.86 -3.01 4.60
C ARG A 187 14.08 -3.91 4.52
N ALA A 188 14.75 -3.96 3.37
CA ALA A 188 15.91 -4.81 3.12
C ALA A 188 17.24 -4.06 3.19
N VAL A 189 17.23 -2.74 3.37
CA VAL A 189 18.45 -1.91 3.39
C VAL A 189 18.76 -1.43 4.82
N LYS A 190 20.04 -1.39 5.17
CA LYS A 190 20.50 -0.80 6.44
C LYS A 190 20.15 0.68 6.49
N LYS A 191 20.00 1.23 7.70
CA LYS A 191 19.94 2.69 7.88
C LYS A 191 21.21 3.34 7.31
N GLY A 192 21.04 4.31 6.41
CA GLY A 192 22.11 4.98 5.67
C GLY A 192 22.69 4.16 4.50
N GLY A 193 22.16 2.97 4.22
CA GLY A 193 22.52 2.19 3.03
C GLY A 193 21.93 2.76 1.75
N THR A 194 22.23 2.14 0.61
CA THR A 194 21.83 2.65 -0.72
C THR A 194 20.72 1.79 -1.32
N VAL A 195 19.68 2.43 -1.85
CA VAL A 195 18.67 1.76 -2.65
C VAL A 195 18.77 2.25 -4.09
N ILE A 196 19.03 1.35 -5.03
CA ILE A 196 18.93 1.60 -6.46
C ILE A 196 17.52 1.21 -6.91
N PHE A 197 16.73 2.20 -7.27
CA PHE A 197 15.33 2.06 -7.61
C PHE A 197 15.10 2.25 -9.11
N LEU A 198 14.63 1.21 -9.78
CA LEU A 198 14.40 1.19 -11.22
C LEU A 198 12.89 1.30 -11.51
N ALA A 199 12.46 2.46 -12.01
CA ALA A 199 11.07 2.71 -12.37
C ALA A 199 10.99 3.73 -13.52
N GLU A 200 10.39 3.32 -14.64
CA GLU A 200 10.31 4.16 -15.83
C GLU A 200 9.57 5.48 -15.57
N CYS A 201 8.43 5.42 -14.89
CA CYS A 201 7.57 6.56 -14.53
C CYS A 201 7.22 7.45 -15.74
N ARG A 202 6.76 6.82 -16.83
CA ARG A 202 6.43 7.48 -18.11
C ARG A 202 5.33 8.55 -18.02
N GLU A 203 4.44 8.47 -17.03
CA GLU A 203 3.43 9.51 -16.74
C GLU A 203 3.89 10.48 -15.65
N GLY A 204 5.20 10.51 -15.37
CA GLY A 204 5.79 11.32 -14.34
C GLY A 204 5.31 10.93 -12.95
N GLY A 205 4.85 11.94 -12.22
CA GLY A 205 4.46 11.80 -10.84
C GLY A 205 3.18 11.00 -10.57
N GLY A 206 2.28 10.96 -11.55
CA GLY A 206 0.96 10.33 -11.40
C GLY A 206 -0.07 11.31 -10.85
N ALA A 207 -0.85 10.87 -9.84
CA ALA A 207 -1.95 11.67 -9.32
C ALA A 207 -1.49 13.04 -8.79
N LYS A 208 -2.17 14.11 -9.21
CA LYS A 208 -1.89 15.49 -8.76
C LYS A 208 -1.89 15.59 -7.22
N ASP A 209 -2.86 14.94 -6.58
CA ASP A 209 -2.98 14.86 -5.12
C ASP A 209 -1.74 14.25 -4.44
N PHE A 210 -0.87 13.50 -5.12
CA PHE A 210 0.38 13.02 -4.51
C PHE A 210 1.46 14.12 -4.49
N PHE A 211 1.67 14.82 -5.61
CA PHE A 211 2.73 15.84 -5.71
C PHE A 211 2.37 17.19 -5.08
N ASP A 212 1.08 17.48 -4.88
CA ASP A 212 0.66 18.69 -4.15
C ASP A 212 1.23 18.74 -2.71
N TRP A 213 1.64 17.60 -2.15
CA TRP A 213 2.27 17.50 -0.83
C TRP A 213 3.77 17.84 -0.81
N MET A 214 4.38 18.08 -1.97
CA MET A 214 5.75 18.60 -2.06
C MET A 214 5.89 19.98 -1.38
N GLU A 215 4.87 20.84 -1.52
CA GLU A 215 4.90 22.18 -0.93
C GLU A 215 4.88 22.14 0.62
N PRO A 216 3.97 21.40 1.28
CA PRO A 216 4.08 21.11 2.72
C PRO A 216 5.41 20.51 3.15
N LEU A 217 6.02 19.62 2.34
CA LEU A 217 7.35 19.06 2.63
C LEU A 217 8.43 20.15 2.64
N LYS A 218 8.49 21.00 1.61
CA LYS A 218 9.44 22.13 1.52
C LYS A 218 9.30 23.10 2.70
N ARG A 219 8.07 23.34 3.15
CA ARG A 219 7.79 24.20 4.32
C ARG A 219 8.13 23.54 5.65
N GLY A 220 8.34 22.23 5.70
CA GLY A 220 8.47 21.47 6.95
C GLY A 220 7.15 21.32 7.72
N THR A 221 6.00 21.46 7.06
CA THR A 221 4.66 21.39 7.66
C THR A 221 3.89 20.11 7.28
N LEU A 222 4.55 19.16 6.60
CA LEU A 222 3.92 17.99 5.99
C LEU A 222 3.00 17.19 6.93
N ASP A 223 3.46 16.82 8.13
CA ASP A 223 2.65 16.08 9.10
C ASP A 223 1.40 16.87 9.56
N ALA A 224 1.62 18.13 9.94
CA ALA A 224 0.56 18.99 10.46
C ALA A 224 -0.51 19.30 9.39
N ASP A 225 -0.08 19.54 8.15
CA ASP A 225 -0.97 19.78 7.02
C ASP A 225 -1.75 18.50 6.68
N LEU A 226 -1.10 17.32 6.72
CA LEU A 226 -1.75 16.04 6.43
C LEU A 226 -2.81 15.69 7.47
N ARG A 227 -2.58 15.96 8.76
CA ARG A 227 -3.59 15.76 9.81
C ARG A 227 -4.81 16.66 9.59
N LYS A 228 -4.61 17.90 9.15
CA LYS A 228 -5.70 18.86 8.89
C LYS A 228 -6.51 18.52 7.66
N ALA A 229 -5.87 18.03 6.60
CA ALA A 229 -6.48 17.81 5.28
C ALA A 229 -6.09 16.44 4.70
N PHE A 230 -6.35 15.37 5.46
CA PHE A 230 -5.91 14.03 5.08
C PHE A 230 -6.45 13.60 3.71
N THR A 231 -5.56 13.23 2.81
CA THR A 231 -5.87 12.51 1.57
C THR A 231 -5.04 11.22 1.50
N ILE A 232 -5.52 10.24 0.74
CA ILE A 232 -4.76 9.01 0.52
C ILE A 232 -3.47 9.32 -0.22
N GLY A 233 -3.51 10.17 -1.25
CA GLY A 233 -2.31 10.61 -1.97
C GLY A 233 -1.28 11.25 -1.04
N GLY A 234 -1.74 12.13 -0.16
CA GLY A 234 -0.90 12.78 0.85
C GLY A 234 -0.26 11.84 1.84
N TYR A 235 -1.01 10.84 2.32
CA TYR A 235 -0.42 9.82 3.20
C TYR A 235 0.61 8.95 2.47
N ILE A 236 0.35 8.54 1.23
CA ILE A 236 1.34 7.77 0.46
C ILE A 236 2.59 8.60 0.21
N PHE A 237 2.47 9.91 -0.05
CA PHE A 237 3.59 10.84 -0.17
C PHE A 237 4.38 10.96 1.15
N TYR A 238 3.67 11.14 2.25
CA TYR A 238 4.21 11.20 3.60
C TYR A 238 5.03 9.96 3.94
N ALA A 239 4.41 8.77 3.80
CA ALA A 239 5.05 7.51 4.07
C ALA A 239 6.26 7.27 3.14
N ALA A 240 6.20 7.73 1.88
CA ALA A 240 7.33 7.65 0.95
C ALA A 240 8.51 8.48 1.47
N CYS A 241 8.28 9.71 1.92
CA CYS A 241 9.32 10.55 2.50
C CYS A 241 9.92 9.90 3.77
N GLU A 242 9.10 9.31 4.64
CA GLU A 242 9.58 8.58 5.81
C GLU A 242 10.47 7.40 5.40
N ALA A 243 10.01 6.56 4.45
CA ALA A 243 10.77 5.41 3.97
C ALA A 243 12.10 5.83 3.33
N ILE A 244 12.08 6.84 2.47
CA ILE A 244 13.27 7.36 1.78
C ILE A 244 14.28 7.90 2.79
N SER A 245 13.83 8.55 3.88
CA SER A 245 14.73 9.10 4.90
C SER A 245 15.65 8.07 5.57
N LYS A 246 15.33 6.77 5.46
CA LYS A 246 16.16 5.67 5.98
C LYS A 246 17.44 5.47 5.16
N CYS A 247 17.44 5.80 3.87
CA CYS A 247 18.47 5.37 2.91
C CYS A 247 18.89 6.49 1.94
N ASN A 248 19.96 6.24 1.19
CA ASN A 248 20.30 7.02 0.01
C ASN A 248 19.55 6.41 -1.19
N LEU A 249 18.45 7.03 -1.62
CA LEU A 249 17.63 6.52 -2.73
C LEU A 249 18.14 7.09 -4.07
N LYS A 250 18.64 6.20 -4.93
CA LYS A 250 19.08 6.50 -6.29
C LYS A 250 18.11 5.91 -7.28
N MET A 251 17.48 6.74 -8.09
CA MET A 251 16.40 6.34 -8.99
C MET A 251 16.84 6.41 -10.45
N LEU A 252 16.58 5.36 -11.23
CA LEU A 252 16.63 5.41 -12.68
C LEU A 252 15.21 5.61 -13.22
N SER A 253 14.96 6.71 -13.93
CA SER A 253 13.62 7.02 -14.46
C SER A 253 13.64 7.97 -15.67
N MET A 254 12.49 8.15 -16.33
CA MET A 254 12.29 9.21 -17.32
C MET A 254 11.85 10.54 -16.72
N MET A 255 11.69 10.63 -15.38
CA MET A 255 11.25 11.85 -14.72
C MET A 255 12.38 12.87 -14.64
N ASP A 256 12.03 14.15 -14.82
CA ASP A 256 12.91 15.26 -14.49
C ASP A 256 13.41 15.14 -13.04
N PRO A 257 14.75 15.05 -12.80
CA PRO A 257 15.31 14.90 -11.47
C PRO A 257 14.88 15.99 -10.47
N ASP A 258 14.63 17.21 -10.95
CA ASP A 258 14.25 18.32 -10.07
C ASP A 258 12.86 18.12 -9.44
N VAL A 259 11.99 17.33 -10.06
CA VAL A 259 10.64 17.04 -9.55
C VAL A 259 10.66 16.22 -8.26
N VAL A 260 11.69 15.40 -8.05
CA VAL A 260 11.78 14.47 -6.90
C VAL A 260 12.89 14.85 -5.92
N ARG A 261 13.66 15.90 -6.23
CA ARG A 261 14.83 16.33 -5.45
C ARG A 261 14.50 16.61 -3.98
N ASP A 262 13.38 17.30 -3.70
CA ASP A 262 13.00 17.65 -2.33
C ASP A 262 12.54 16.43 -1.51
N MET A 263 12.17 15.33 -2.16
CA MET A 263 11.96 14.03 -1.52
C MET A 263 13.27 13.33 -1.17
N LYS A 264 14.43 13.94 -1.48
CA LYS A 264 15.79 13.39 -1.33
C LYS A 264 16.04 12.15 -2.20
N ILE A 265 15.51 12.19 -3.42
CA ILE A 265 15.75 11.18 -4.45
C ILE A 265 16.81 11.72 -5.41
N ASP A 266 17.94 11.01 -5.53
CA ASP A 266 18.92 11.24 -6.59
C ASP A 266 18.43 10.54 -7.86
N SER A 267 17.86 11.28 -8.82
CA SER A 267 17.32 10.70 -10.05
C SER A 267 18.31 10.80 -11.22
N TYR A 268 18.36 9.75 -12.03
CA TYR A 268 19.24 9.56 -13.17
C TYR A 268 18.43 9.08 -14.38
N HIS A 269 18.88 9.44 -15.59
CA HIS A 269 18.32 8.96 -16.86
C HIS A 269 19.12 7.82 -17.50
N ASN A 270 20.32 7.56 -16.98
CA ASN A 270 21.26 6.60 -17.51
C ASN A 270 21.76 5.68 -16.37
N ILE A 271 21.87 4.38 -16.64
CA ILE A 271 22.24 3.39 -15.63
C ILE A 271 23.74 3.41 -15.34
N GLU A 272 24.59 3.69 -16.32
CA GLU A 272 26.03 3.83 -16.14
C GLU A 272 26.37 5.01 -15.20
N ASP A 273 25.73 6.17 -15.41
CA ASP A 273 25.89 7.35 -14.56
C ASP A 273 25.44 7.06 -13.11
N LEU A 274 24.31 6.36 -12.95
CA LEU A 274 23.82 5.96 -11.64
C LEU A 274 24.82 5.02 -10.96
N LEU A 275 25.24 3.95 -11.63
CA LEU A 275 26.12 2.93 -11.08
C LEU A 275 27.51 3.47 -10.74
N ALA A 276 28.01 4.47 -11.49
CA ALA A 276 29.25 5.17 -11.17
C ALA A 276 29.22 5.87 -9.81
N THR A 277 28.04 6.15 -9.25
CA THR A 277 27.88 6.78 -7.92
C THR A 277 27.74 5.79 -6.77
N VAL A 278 27.81 4.47 -7.03
CA VAL A 278 27.59 3.42 -6.03
C VAL A 278 28.83 2.55 -5.89
N ASP A 279 29.36 2.47 -4.67
CA ASP A 279 30.44 1.54 -4.33
C ASP A 279 29.87 0.19 -3.87
N PHE A 280 30.19 -0.86 -4.63
CA PHE A 280 29.79 -2.24 -4.34
C PHE A 280 30.88 -3.04 -3.62
N LYS A 281 32.09 -2.50 -3.48
CA LYS A 281 33.23 -3.25 -2.93
C LYS A 281 32.97 -3.62 -1.47
N ASP A 282 33.09 -4.91 -1.17
CA ASP A 282 32.88 -5.48 0.17
C ASP A 282 31.50 -5.15 0.77
N LYS A 283 30.50 -4.90 -0.09
CA LYS A 283 29.11 -4.61 0.30
C LYS A 283 28.21 -5.81 0.11
N SER A 284 27.31 -6.02 1.05
CA SER A 284 26.19 -6.96 0.88
C SER A 284 25.13 -6.34 -0.05
N VAL A 285 24.61 -7.14 -0.98
CA VAL A 285 23.66 -6.68 -2.00
C VAL A 285 22.44 -7.59 -2.07
N TYR A 286 21.25 -7.00 -2.04
CA TYR A 286 20.02 -7.69 -2.45
C TYR A 286 19.50 -7.16 -3.78
N VAL A 287 18.91 -8.05 -4.56
CA VAL A 287 18.22 -7.73 -5.81
C VAL A 287 16.76 -8.15 -5.70
N ILE A 288 15.84 -7.21 -5.94
CA ILE A 288 14.39 -7.39 -5.82
C ILE A 288 13.74 -7.01 -7.17
N PRO A 289 13.63 -7.96 -8.12
CA PRO A 289 13.12 -7.65 -9.46
C PRO A 289 11.64 -7.22 -9.48
N TYR A 290 10.87 -7.65 -8.48
CA TYR A 290 9.42 -7.40 -8.37
C TYR A 290 9.09 -6.75 -7.02
N GLY A 291 9.74 -5.62 -6.72
CA GLY A 291 9.65 -4.93 -5.45
C GLY A 291 8.26 -4.41 -5.09
N GLY A 292 7.38 -4.18 -6.06
CA GLY A 292 5.97 -3.86 -5.78
C GLY A 292 5.15 -5.04 -5.26
N SER A 293 5.69 -6.27 -5.28
CA SER A 293 4.99 -7.49 -4.86
C SER A 293 5.73 -8.26 -3.78
N VAL A 294 7.06 -8.36 -3.86
CA VAL A 294 7.88 -9.05 -2.86
C VAL A 294 8.12 -8.13 -1.66
N MET A 295 7.88 -8.65 -0.46
CA MET A 295 8.05 -7.93 0.80
C MET A 295 9.14 -8.60 1.65
N PRO A 296 10.39 -8.09 1.63
CA PRO A 296 11.45 -8.56 2.50
C PRO A 296 11.10 -8.33 3.98
N GLN A 297 11.43 -9.31 4.82
CA GLN A 297 11.15 -9.32 6.25
C GLN A 297 12.34 -9.95 6.98
N LEU A 298 12.84 -9.32 8.05
CA LEU A 298 13.78 -10.01 8.93
C LEU A 298 13.11 -11.27 9.49
N LYS A 299 13.90 -12.32 9.75
CA LYS A 299 13.37 -13.64 10.15
C LYS A 299 12.36 -13.56 11.30
N GLU A 300 12.64 -12.78 12.33
CA GLU A 300 11.77 -12.55 13.48
C GLU A 300 10.41 -11.93 13.08
N GLU A 301 10.42 -10.93 12.19
CA GLU A 301 9.21 -10.29 11.69
C GLU A 301 8.41 -11.25 10.78
N TYR A 302 9.09 -12.00 9.91
CA TYR A 302 8.46 -13.01 9.06
C TYR A 302 7.73 -14.05 9.91
N ASP A 303 8.38 -14.57 10.95
CA ASP A 303 7.81 -15.58 11.83
C ASP A 303 6.66 -15.01 12.68
N ALA A 304 6.80 -13.76 13.17
CA ALA A 304 5.74 -13.07 13.90
C ALA A 304 4.47 -12.91 13.05
N ILE A 305 4.58 -12.45 11.80
CA ILE A 305 3.44 -12.30 10.89
C ILE A 305 2.80 -13.67 10.56
N ASN A 306 3.62 -14.70 10.32
CA ASN A 306 3.07 -16.03 10.05
C ASN A 306 2.33 -16.62 11.26
N SER A 307 2.76 -16.30 12.49
CA SER A 307 2.07 -16.74 13.71
C SER A 307 0.67 -16.16 13.87
N GLU A 308 0.36 -15.03 13.21
CA GLU A 308 -0.98 -14.42 13.25
C GLU A 308 -2.03 -15.27 12.52
N PHE A 309 -1.62 -16.13 11.57
CA PHE A 309 -2.55 -17.00 10.83
C PHE A 309 -2.82 -18.35 11.50
N THR A 310 -2.09 -18.67 12.57
CA THR A 310 -2.19 -19.95 13.31
C THR A 310 -2.88 -19.83 14.66
N LYS A 311 -3.24 -18.61 15.08
CA LYS A 311 -4.00 -18.33 16.31
C LYS A 311 -5.50 -18.45 16.04
#